data_AF-A0A1E7FV01-F1
#
_entry.id   AF-A0A1E7FV01-F1
#
_cell.length_a   1.000
_cell.length_b   1.000
_cell.length_c   1.000
_cell.angle_alpha   90.00
_cell.angle_beta   90.00
_cell.angle_gamma   90.00
#
_symmetry.space_group_name_H-M   'P 1'
#
loop_
_entity.id
_entity.type
_entity.pdbx_description
1 polymer ?
#
loop_
_entity_poly.entity_id
_entity_poly.type
_entity_poly.pdbx_seq_one_letter_code
_entity_poly.pdbx_strand_id
1 'polypeptide(L)'
;MMMGVNNNNASDALSSADNSSNNDDLRRPLLLIDDVEAVAVANRRNSTVSSTIEEEEEESQDEHENAIVDVDVDADVDVETEVVIDDHLVRNNDENEDDDEDENENENDEIIIIIIIKFLILLSMTFLSIAVVHIIVGQLFNDRDQSLQIWQIILYEGDSIIRDCFIFFIIGRVYKQPLKNINTICIWFIGILIANLYFECQNYIWFLQHSVSLYEMHCIWPWELWLFAIVVVVLFSSIFIAHIRIIYHQKKRNQFKIKIIEILSCLLLFIIPLIVVKQNEIQYLHFHHWFAGWFLGMHFNLYDKWWSIGCMAYCYGMYINGIAVYGRDPLLTYYRRHS
;
A
#
# COMPACT_ATOMS: atom_id res chain seq x y z
N MET A 1 -39.95 -2.64 51.80
CA MET A 1 -41.25 -2.08 51.41
C MET A 1 -41.39 -2.33 49.92
N MET A 2 -42.29 -3.27 49.55
CA MET A 2 -42.78 -3.70 48.21
C MET A 2 -41.72 -3.96 47.12
N MET A 3 -41.33 -5.20 46.77
CA MET A 3 -42.06 -6.36 46.22
C MET A 3 -43.03 -6.05 45.06
N GLY A 4 -42.72 -6.64 43.89
CA GLY A 4 -43.57 -6.74 42.71
C GLY A 4 -43.17 -7.98 41.91
N VAL A 5 -43.54 -9.14 42.42
CA VAL A 5 -43.58 -10.43 41.72
C VAL A 5 -44.85 -10.44 40.86
N ASN A 6 -44.78 -10.96 39.63
CA ASN A 6 -45.97 -11.53 39.00
C ASN A 6 -45.60 -12.80 38.24
N ASN A 7 -46.10 -13.90 38.79
CA ASN A 7 -46.20 -15.23 38.22
C ASN A 7 -47.55 -15.39 37.52
N ASN A 8 -47.66 -16.53 36.83
CA ASN A 8 -48.85 -17.25 36.34
C ASN A 8 -49.08 -17.07 34.84
N ASN A 9 -49.44 -18.07 34.03
CA ASN A 9 -49.59 -19.53 34.10
C ASN A 9 -49.97 -19.92 32.64
N ALA A 10 -49.48 -21.01 32.05
CA ALA A 10 -50.17 -22.30 31.91
C ALA A 10 -51.62 -22.14 31.37
N SER A 11 -52.12 -22.82 30.34
CA SER A 11 -51.78 -24.12 29.75
C SER A 11 -52.69 -24.38 28.53
N ASP A 12 -52.43 -25.50 27.86
CA ASP A 12 -53.39 -26.38 27.18
C ASP A 12 -53.75 -26.16 25.69
N ALA A 13 -53.38 -27.20 24.91
CA ALA A 13 -54.29 -28.15 24.27
C ALA A 13 -54.08 -28.38 22.76
N LEU A 14 -53.87 -29.67 22.47
CA LEU A 14 -53.93 -30.37 21.20
C LEU A 14 -55.11 -29.93 20.30
N SER A 15 -54.88 -29.93 18.98
CA SER A 15 -55.71 -30.74 18.09
C SER A 15 -54.97 -31.13 16.80
N SER A 16 -55.13 -32.40 16.46
CA SER A 16 -54.75 -33.09 15.24
C SER A 16 -55.80 -32.91 14.13
N ALA A 17 -55.37 -33.17 12.89
CA ALA A 17 -56.11 -33.71 11.74
C ALA A 17 -56.29 -32.79 10.52
N ASP A 18 -55.54 -33.16 9.47
CA ASP A 18 -55.94 -33.33 8.07
C ASP A 18 -57.21 -32.60 7.56
N ASN A 19 -57.04 -31.80 6.52
CA ASN A 19 -57.67 -32.10 5.24
C ASN A 19 -57.11 -31.26 4.08
N SER A 20 -56.89 -31.97 2.97
CA SER A 20 -56.58 -31.43 1.65
C SER A 20 -57.69 -30.52 1.13
N SER A 21 -57.33 -29.42 0.46
CA SER A 21 -57.94 -29.10 -0.84
C SER A 21 -57.11 -28.05 -1.58
N ASN A 22 -57.03 -28.26 -2.89
CA ASN A 22 -56.44 -27.44 -3.92
C ASN A 22 -56.69 -25.94 -3.73
N ASN A 23 -55.64 -25.15 -3.95
CA ASN A 23 -55.76 -23.95 -4.76
C ASN A 23 -54.44 -23.76 -5.52
N ASP A 24 -54.55 -23.98 -6.83
CA ASP A 24 -53.69 -23.40 -7.83
C ASP A 24 -53.66 -21.86 -7.71
N ASP A 25 -52.69 -21.27 -8.39
CA ASP A 25 -52.56 -19.85 -8.68
C ASP A 25 -52.13 -18.93 -7.53
N LEU A 26 -50.80 -18.72 -7.44
CA LEU A 26 -50.19 -17.39 -7.54
C LEU A 26 -48.65 -17.52 -7.51
N ARG A 27 -48.07 -17.98 -8.62
CA ARG A 27 -46.68 -17.65 -8.95
C ARG A 27 -46.61 -16.14 -9.22
N ARG A 28 -46.26 -15.36 -8.20
CA ARG A 28 -45.79 -13.99 -8.41
C ARG A 28 -44.33 -14.06 -8.88
N PRO A 29 -43.99 -13.62 -10.10
CA PRO A 29 -42.61 -13.27 -10.40
C PRO A 29 -42.25 -12.04 -9.56
N LEU A 30 -41.21 -12.17 -8.75
CA LEU A 30 -40.48 -11.03 -8.20
C LEU A 30 -39.87 -10.28 -9.41
N LEU A 31 -40.59 -9.25 -9.87
CA LEU A 31 -40.02 -8.18 -10.66
C LEU A 31 -39.02 -7.46 -9.76
N LEU A 32 -37.74 -7.79 -9.90
CA LEU A 32 -36.68 -6.84 -9.59
C LEU A 32 -36.89 -5.66 -10.52
N ILE A 33 -37.20 -4.51 -9.93
CA ILE A 33 -37.25 -3.22 -10.61
C ILE A 33 -35.80 -2.82 -10.84
N ASP A 34 -35.34 -2.97 -12.08
CA ASP A 34 -34.11 -2.38 -12.59
C ASP A 34 -34.32 -0.87 -12.74
N ASP A 35 -34.11 -0.11 -11.66
CA ASP A 35 -33.99 1.36 -11.70
C ASP A 35 -32.55 1.77 -12.10
N VAL A 36 -32.08 1.30 -13.28
CA VAL A 36 -30.81 1.76 -13.88
C VAL A 36 -30.99 2.28 -15.32
N GLU A 37 -32.19 2.24 -15.88
CA GLU A 37 -32.43 2.63 -17.28
C GLU A 37 -33.08 4.03 -17.48
N ALA A 38 -32.92 4.96 -16.53
CA ALA A 38 -33.50 6.30 -16.61
C ALA A 38 -32.54 7.46 -16.92
N VAL A 39 -31.23 7.23 -17.15
CA VAL A 39 -30.26 8.32 -17.41
C VAL A 39 -29.54 8.22 -18.77
N ALA A 40 -29.74 7.15 -19.54
CA ALA A 40 -29.01 6.93 -20.79
C ALA A 40 -29.67 7.49 -22.08
N VAL A 41 -30.72 8.32 -21.99
CA VAL A 41 -31.49 8.80 -23.17
C VAL A 41 -31.43 10.32 -23.39
N ALA A 42 -30.64 11.08 -22.61
CA ALA A 42 -30.63 12.55 -22.73
C ALA A 42 -29.51 13.18 -23.58
N ASN A 43 -28.49 12.44 -24.05
CA ASN A 43 -27.31 13.08 -24.67
C ASN A 43 -26.94 12.58 -26.08
N ARG A 44 -27.96 12.44 -26.94
CA ARG A 44 -27.74 12.11 -28.36
C ARG A 44 -28.56 13.00 -29.29
N ARG A 45 -28.26 14.29 -29.31
CA ARG A 45 -28.67 15.23 -30.38
C ARG A 45 -27.83 16.51 -30.30
N ASN A 46 -26.80 16.58 -31.14
CA ASN A 46 -26.43 17.73 -31.99
C ASN A 46 -24.97 17.60 -32.43
N SER A 47 -24.75 16.85 -33.52
CA SER A 47 -23.87 17.34 -34.59
C SER A 47 -24.65 18.45 -35.30
N THR A 48 -24.09 19.60 -35.68
CA THR A 48 -23.31 19.84 -36.91
C THR A 48 -23.10 21.37 -36.99
N VAL A 49 -22.12 21.83 -37.80
CA VAL A 49 -21.81 23.23 -38.21
C VAL A 49 -20.73 23.87 -37.34
N SER A 50 -19.62 24.46 -37.82
CA SER A 50 -18.97 24.57 -39.13
C SER A 50 -17.53 25.05 -38.89
N SER A 51 -16.70 24.82 -39.91
CA SER A 51 -15.32 25.27 -40.17
C SER A 51 -14.98 26.76 -39.95
N THR A 52 -13.74 27.01 -39.51
CA THR A 52 -12.75 28.02 -40.01
C THR A 52 -11.46 27.81 -39.20
N ILE A 53 -10.37 27.31 -39.78
CA ILE A 53 -9.27 28.08 -40.42
C ILE A 53 -8.83 29.27 -39.57
N GLU A 54 -7.67 29.15 -38.93
CA GLU A 54 -6.61 30.17 -38.97
C GLU A 54 -5.28 29.50 -38.62
N GLU A 55 -4.39 29.54 -39.60
CA GLU A 55 -2.94 29.35 -39.47
C GLU A 55 -2.39 30.61 -38.80
N GLU A 56 -1.57 30.46 -37.75
CA GLU A 56 -0.51 31.42 -37.48
C GLU A 56 0.75 30.63 -37.09
N GLU A 57 1.70 30.64 -38.01
CA GLU A 57 3.13 30.53 -37.74
C GLU A 57 3.53 31.71 -36.85
N GLU A 58 4.29 31.47 -35.78
CA GLU A 58 5.29 32.45 -35.38
C GLU A 58 6.51 31.77 -34.77
N GLU A 59 7.59 31.96 -35.50
CA GLU A 59 8.98 31.68 -35.24
C GLU A 59 9.52 32.74 -34.28
N SER A 60 10.17 32.34 -33.18
CA SER A 60 11.23 33.17 -32.60
C SER A 60 12.17 32.35 -31.74
N GLN A 61 13.40 32.28 -32.24
CA GLN A 61 14.63 32.12 -31.47
C GLN A 61 14.61 33.06 -30.26
N ASP A 62 15.16 32.62 -29.13
CA ASP A 62 16.17 33.43 -28.46
C ASP A 62 16.99 32.61 -27.48
N GLU A 63 18.29 32.76 -27.67
CA GLU A 63 19.39 32.32 -26.83
C GLU A 63 19.32 33.04 -25.48
N HIS A 64 19.44 32.29 -24.39
CA HIS A 64 19.96 32.87 -23.16
C HIS A 64 20.94 31.91 -22.50
N GLU A 65 22.21 32.11 -22.85
CA GLU A 65 23.33 31.93 -21.94
C GLU A 65 23.00 32.59 -20.59
N ASN A 66 23.10 31.83 -19.51
CA ASN A 66 23.28 32.40 -18.18
C ASN A 66 24.32 31.59 -17.42
N ALA A 67 25.52 32.16 -17.43
CA ALA A 67 26.46 32.28 -16.32
C ALA A 67 26.52 31.11 -15.33
N ILE A 68 27.53 30.26 -15.54
CA ILE A 68 28.18 29.50 -14.47
C ILE A 68 28.82 30.53 -13.53
N VAL A 69 28.25 30.72 -12.35
CA VAL A 69 28.90 31.40 -11.23
C VAL A 69 29.61 30.32 -10.44
N ASP A 70 30.93 30.23 -10.61
CA ASP A 70 31.82 29.54 -9.70
C ASP A 70 31.79 30.30 -8.37
N VAL A 71 31.07 29.75 -7.39
CA VAL A 71 31.21 30.15 -6.00
C VAL A 71 32.24 29.23 -5.38
N ASP A 72 33.47 29.73 -5.27
CA ASP A 72 34.49 29.23 -4.35
C ASP A 72 33.92 29.39 -2.92
N VAL A 73 33.37 28.30 -2.39
CA VAL A 73 33.12 28.18 -0.95
C VAL A 73 34.33 27.46 -0.37
N ASP A 74 35.28 28.27 0.10
CA ASP A 74 36.26 27.87 1.11
C ASP A 74 35.49 27.43 2.36
N ALA A 75 35.26 26.12 2.46
CA ALA A 75 34.86 25.49 3.71
C ALA A 75 36.06 24.71 4.24
N ASP A 76 36.92 25.44 4.94
CA ASP A 76 37.73 24.90 6.03
C ASP A 76 36.81 24.18 7.01
N VAL A 77 36.71 22.86 6.88
CA VAL A 77 36.30 21.98 7.97
C VAL A 77 37.33 20.87 8.09
N ASP A 78 38.31 21.24 8.89
CA ASP A 78 39.17 20.42 9.72
C ASP A 78 38.53 19.11 10.22
N VAL A 79 39.35 18.05 10.10
CA VAL A 79 39.72 17.14 11.19
C VAL A 79 39.01 15.76 11.28
N GLU A 80 39.85 14.75 10.97
CA GLU A 80 40.00 13.41 11.56
C GLU A 80 38.83 12.41 11.38
N THR A 81 38.98 11.32 10.64
CA THR A 81 39.92 10.24 10.96
C THR A 81 40.23 9.41 9.72
N GLU A 82 41.48 9.50 9.27
CA GLU A 82 42.10 8.60 8.31
C GLU A 82 42.32 7.26 9.04
N VAL A 83 41.51 6.24 8.75
CA VAL A 83 41.88 4.87 9.08
C VAL A 83 42.88 4.44 8.03
N VAL A 84 44.15 4.75 8.32
CA VAL A 84 45.32 4.14 7.70
C VAL A 84 45.22 2.65 7.93
N ILE A 85 44.79 1.91 6.90
CA ILE A 85 44.99 0.47 6.84
C ILE A 85 46.41 0.29 6.32
N ASP A 86 47.28 -0.17 7.22
CA ASP A 86 48.69 -0.50 6.98
C ASP A 86 48.87 -1.27 5.66
N ASP A 87 49.63 -0.66 4.76
CA ASP A 87 50.01 -1.18 3.44
C ASP A 87 51.27 -2.07 3.55
N HIS A 88 51.27 -3.00 4.50
CA HIS A 88 52.40 -3.87 4.78
C HIS A 88 52.02 -5.35 4.74
N LEU A 89 51.62 -5.84 3.57
CA LEU A 89 51.74 -7.27 3.23
C LEU A 89 52.25 -7.43 1.79
N VAL A 90 53.56 -7.23 1.63
CA VAL A 90 54.35 -7.92 0.60
C VAL A 90 54.30 -9.41 0.96
N ARG A 91 53.24 -10.09 0.51
CA ARG A 91 53.07 -11.53 0.65
C ARG A 91 53.72 -12.18 -0.55
N ASN A 92 54.75 -12.98 -0.27
CA ASN A 92 55.41 -13.83 -1.24
C ASN A 92 54.39 -14.72 -1.94
N ASN A 93 54.43 -14.69 -3.27
CA ASN A 93 53.81 -15.69 -4.14
C ASN A 93 54.51 -17.03 -3.90
N ASP A 94 53.93 -17.88 -3.07
CA ASP A 94 54.23 -19.32 -3.04
C ASP A 94 52.90 -20.08 -3.02
N GLU A 95 52.51 -20.49 -4.22
CA GLU A 95 51.85 -21.76 -4.57
C GLU A 95 51.21 -22.54 -3.41
N ASN A 96 49.99 -22.16 -3.02
CA ASN A 96 49.02 -23.03 -2.33
C ASN A 96 47.62 -22.58 -2.76
N GLU A 97 47.19 -22.96 -3.96
CA GLU A 97 45.88 -22.61 -4.54
C GLU A 97 44.74 -23.58 -4.15
N ASP A 98 44.99 -24.57 -3.30
CA ASP A 98 44.03 -25.66 -3.07
C ASP A 98 43.24 -25.58 -1.73
N ASP A 99 43.49 -24.58 -0.87
CA ASP A 99 42.81 -24.46 0.45
C ASP A 99 41.74 -23.33 0.52
N ASP A 100 41.53 -22.54 -0.56
CA ASP A 100 40.64 -21.36 -0.54
C ASP A 100 39.16 -21.67 -0.87
N GLU A 101 38.80 -22.90 -1.25
CA GLU A 101 37.43 -23.25 -1.62
C GLU A 101 36.50 -23.40 -0.39
N ASP A 102 37.01 -23.93 0.74
CA ASP A 102 36.21 -24.23 1.94
C ASP A 102 35.83 -22.97 2.75
N GLU A 103 36.60 -21.88 2.67
CA GLU A 103 36.28 -20.62 3.38
C GLU A 103 35.10 -19.87 2.72
N ASN A 104 34.97 -19.97 1.40
CA ASN A 104 33.91 -19.28 0.63
C ASN A 104 32.51 -19.90 0.80
N GLU A 105 32.41 -21.20 1.07
CA GLU A 105 31.10 -21.85 1.27
C GLU A 105 30.46 -21.42 2.59
N ASN A 106 31.26 -21.30 3.66
CA ASN A 106 30.77 -20.89 4.99
C ASN A 106 30.25 -19.44 5.01
N GLU A 107 30.89 -18.50 4.30
CA GLU A 107 30.42 -17.10 4.25
C GLU A 107 29.05 -16.98 3.57
N ASN A 108 28.82 -17.73 2.48
CA ASN A 108 27.55 -17.70 1.76
C ASN A 108 26.40 -18.24 2.61
N ASP A 109 26.63 -19.32 3.35
CA ASP A 109 25.63 -19.89 4.26
C ASP A 109 25.24 -18.92 5.38
N GLU A 110 26.22 -18.23 5.97
CA GLU A 110 25.95 -17.20 6.98
C GLU A 110 25.08 -16.07 6.43
N ILE A 111 25.37 -15.58 5.22
CA ILE A 111 24.59 -14.52 4.57
C ILE A 111 23.14 -14.99 4.34
N ILE A 112 22.95 -16.21 3.83
CA ILE A 112 21.62 -16.78 3.58
C ILE A 112 20.82 -16.89 4.89
N ILE A 113 21.44 -17.41 5.95
CA ILE A 113 20.81 -17.53 7.28
C ILE A 113 20.37 -16.15 7.80
N ILE A 114 21.22 -15.12 7.66
CA ILE A 114 20.86 -13.75 8.06
C ILE A 114 19.67 -13.22 7.26
N ILE A 115 19.60 -13.47 5.95
CA ILE A 115 18.49 -13.05 5.09
C ILE A 115 17.19 -13.74 5.55
N ILE A 116 17.23 -15.05 5.82
CA ILE A 116 16.09 -15.83 6.29
C ILE A 116 15.59 -15.29 7.64
N ILE A 117 16.49 -15.05 8.60
CA ILE A 117 16.12 -14.50 9.91
C ILE A 117 15.43 -13.14 9.76
N LYS A 118 15.96 -12.24 8.90
CA LYS A 118 15.34 -10.94 8.65
C LYS A 118 13.95 -11.07 8.03
N PHE A 119 13.76 -12.03 7.12
CA PHE A 119 12.44 -12.31 6.55
C PHE A 119 11.46 -12.80 7.61
N LEU A 120 11.87 -13.75 8.46
CA LEU A 120 11.04 -14.26 9.56
C LEU A 120 10.67 -13.18 10.57
N ILE A 121 11.58 -12.24 10.86
CA ILE A 121 11.30 -11.07 11.70
C ILE A 121 10.22 -10.19 11.05
N LEU A 122 10.37 -9.83 9.77
CA LEU A 122 9.38 -9.03 9.05
C LEU A 122 8.01 -9.73 9.02
N LEU A 123 7.99 -11.03 8.77
CA LEU A 123 6.76 -11.83 8.71
C LEU A 123 6.07 -11.87 10.08
N SER A 124 6.83 -12.14 11.14
CA SER A 124 6.31 -12.14 12.51
C SER A 124 5.76 -10.77 12.91
N MET A 125 6.47 -9.69 12.56
CA MET A 125 6.00 -8.32 12.78
C MET A 125 4.73 -8.00 11.98
N THR A 126 4.59 -8.53 10.77
CA THR A 126 3.38 -8.35 9.94
C THR A 126 2.17 -8.97 10.62
N PHE A 127 2.24 -10.26 11.01
CA PHE A 127 1.14 -10.93 11.70
C PHE A 127 0.83 -10.30 13.07
N LEU A 128 1.85 -9.92 13.83
CA LEU A 128 1.67 -9.21 15.09
C LEU A 128 0.94 -7.88 14.88
N SER A 129 1.33 -7.12 13.86
CA SER A 129 0.70 -5.84 13.53
C SER A 129 -0.75 -6.02 13.09
N ILE A 130 -1.05 -7.03 12.25
CA ILE A 130 -2.43 -7.38 11.86
C ILE A 130 -3.27 -7.68 13.11
N ALA A 131 -2.77 -8.51 14.03
CA ALA A 131 -3.50 -8.87 15.25
C ALA A 131 -3.74 -7.63 16.15
N VAL A 132 -2.72 -6.81 16.36
CA VAL A 132 -2.82 -5.61 17.19
C VAL A 132 -3.78 -4.59 16.58
N VAL A 133 -3.67 -4.32 15.28
CA VAL A 133 -4.58 -3.43 14.56
C VAL A 133 -6.00 -3.96 14.64
N HIS A 134 -6.21 -5.25 14.35
CA HIS A 134 -7.54 -5.85 14.38
C HIS A 134 -8.21 -5.71 15.77
N ILE A 135 -7.45 -5.85 16.86
CA ILE A 135 -7.94 -5.65 18.22
C ILE A 135 -8.24 -4.18 18.49
N ILE A 136 -7.30 -3.27 18.20
CA ILE A 136 -7.45 -1.84 18.47
C ILE A 136 -8.64 -1.28 17.69
N VAL A 137 -8.67 -1.53 16.38
CA VAL A 137 -9.74 -1.07 15.50
C VAL A 137 -11.07 -1.66 15.96
N GLY A 138 -11.08 -2.93 16.35
CA GLY A 138 -12.29 -3.56 16.84
C GLY A 138 -12.82 -3.09 18.18
N GLN A 139 -12.01 -2.38 18.96
CA GLN A 139 -12.44 -1.75 20.21
C GLN A 139 -12.84 -0.29 20.03
N LEU A 140 -12.20 0.42 19.09
CA LEU A 140 -12.35 1.86 18.93
C LEU A 140 -13.34 2.26 17.83
N PHE A 141 -13.52 1.43 16.80
CA PHE A 141 -14.26 1.77 15.59
C PHE A 141 -15.34 0.72 15.30
N ASN A 142 -16.54 1.21 14.96
CA ASN A 142 -17.71 0.36 14.72
C ASN A 142 -17.88 -0.03 13.25
N ASP A 143 -17.15 0.60 12.32
CA ASP A 143 -17.35 0.49 10.87
C ASP A 143 -16.63 -0.71 10.23
N ARG A 144 -16.02 -1.57 11.05
CA ARG A 144 -15.35 -2.78 10.59
C ARG A 144 -16.33 -3.92 10.33
N ASP A 145 -15.85 -4.93 9.61
CA ASP A 145 -16.56 -6.21 9.54
C ASP A 145 -16.53 -6.91 10.91
N GLN A 146 -17.67 -6.89 11.62
CA GLN A 146 -17.80 -7.51 12.94
C GLN A 146 -17.74 -9.04 12.91
N SER A 147 -17.95 -9.64 11.74
CA SER A 147 -17.89 -11.10 11.57
C SER A 147 -16.47 -11.61 11.34
N LEU A 148 -15.54 -10.71 10.98
CA LEU A 148 -14.15 -11.04 10.70
C LEU A 148 -13.40 -11.42 11.98
N GLN A 149 -12.86 -12.63 12.02
CA GLN A 149 -12.04 -13.14 13.12
C GLN A 149 -10.59 -13.32 12.67
N ILE A 150 -9.63 -13.12 13.59
CA ILE A 150 -8.18 -13.21 13.30
C ILE A 150 -7.80 -14.56 12.67
N TRP A 151 -8.40 -15.66 13.11
CA TRP A 151 -8.09 -16.98 12.54
C TRP A 151 -8.53 -17.11 11.09
N GLN A 152 -9.59 -16.41 10.67
CA GLN A 152 -10.05 -16.39 9.28
C GLN A 152 -9.03 -15.67 8.40
N ILE A 153 -8.47 -14.56 8.88
CA ILE A 153 -7.40 -13.83 8.18
C ILE A 153 -6.19 -14.76 7.98
N ILE A 154 -5.76 -15.46 9.03
CA ILE A 154 -4.61 -16.37 8.94
C ILE A 154 -4.90 -17.54 7.99
N LEU A 155 -6.09 -18.14 8.05
CA LEU A 155 -6.42 -19.33 7.27
C LEU A 155 -6.67 -19.02 5.79
N TYR A 156 -7.40 -17.95 5.48
CA TYR A 156 -7.86 -17.65 4.12
C TYR A 156 -6.94 -16.70 3.35
N GLU A 157 -6.27 -15.79 4.07
CA GLU A 157 -5.40 -14.75 3.48
C GLU A 157 -3.91 -14.97 3.80
N GLY A 158 -3.57 -15.95 4.66
CA GLY A 158 -2.19 -16.19 5.11
C GLY A 158 -1.19 -16.42 3.98
N ASP A 159 -1.55 -17.20 2.95
CA ASP A 159 -0.69 -17.44 1.78
C ASP A 159 -0.39 -16.15 1.01
N SER A 160 -1.43 -15.35 0.76
CA SER A 160 -1.31 -14.03 0.14
C SER A 160 -0.39 -13.11 0.96
N ILE A 161 -0.63 -12.99 2.27
CA ILE A 161 0.18 -12.16 3.17
C ILE A 161 1.66 -12.58 3.11
N ILE A 162 1.96 -13.88 3.13
CA ILE A 162 3.34 -14.39 3.05
C ILE A 162 3.98 -14.02 1.71
N ARG A 163 3.28 -14.24 0.60
CA ARG A 163 3.79 -13.92 -0.75
C ARG A 163 4.05 -12.42 -0.90
N ASP A 164 3.14 -11.59 -0.45
CA ASP A 164 3.25 -10.13 -0.57
C ASP A 164 4.32 -9.58 0.35
N CYS A 165 4.49 -10.16 1.55
CA CYS A 165 5.59 -9.88 2.45
C CYS A 165 6.94 -10.30 1.83
N PHE A 166 7.01 -11.44 1.13
CA PHE A 166 8.22 -11.88 0.43
C PHE A 166 8.59 -10.94 -0.71
N ILE A 167 7.63 -10.57 -1.55
CA ILE A 167 7.86 -9.60 -2.64
C ILE A 167 8.31 -8.25 -2.06
N PHE A 168 7.63 -7.76 -1.02
CA PHE A 168 8.01 -6.53 -0.33
C PHE A 168 9.41 -6.62 0.27
N PHE A 169 9.79 -7.75 0.85
CA PHE A 169 11.11 -7.98 1.42
C PHE A 169 12.22 -7.90 0.37
N ILE A 170 12.01 -8.50 -0.81
CA ILE A 170 12.99 -8.53 -1.91
C ILE A 170 13.05 -7.18 -2.63
N ILE A 171 11.92 -6.68 -3.16
CA ILE A 171 11.88 -5.42 -3.93
C ILE A 171 12.12 -4.21 -3.03
N GLY A 172 11.56 -4.22 -1.82
CA GLY A 172 11.84 -3.25 -0.76
C GLY A 172 13.26 -3.33 -0.23
N ARG A 173 14.05 -4.34 -0.63
CA ARG A 173 15.45 -4.55 -0.19
C ARG A 173 15.58 -4.52 1.33
N VAL A 174 14.57 -5.04 2.02
CA VAL A 174 14.48 -5.04 3.47
C VAL A 174 15.61 -5.89 4.07
N TYR A 175 16.05 -6.92 3.35
CA TYR A 175 17.23 -7.72 3.71
C TYR A 175 18.51 -6.90 3.84
N LYS A 176 18.64 -5.77 3.12
CA LYS A 176 19.79 -4.86 3.25
C LYS A 176 19.67 -3.96 4.46
N GLN A 177 18.46 -3.66 4.94
CA GLN A 177 18.24 -2.71 6.03
C GLN A 177 18.80 -3.22 7.36
N PRO A 178 19.22 -2.31 8.28
CA PRO A 178 19.70 -2.65 9.60
C PRO A 178 18.54 -3.00 10.56
N LEU A 179 17.81 -4.07 10.24
CA LEU A 179 16.71 -4.60 11.06
C LEU A 179 17.18 -5.18 12.40
N LYS A 180 18.49 -5.36 12.61
CA LYS A 180 19.05 -5.85 13.88
C LYS A 180 18.92 -4.83 15.01
N ASN A 181 18.76 -3.54 14.69
CA ASN A 181 18.64 -2.50 15.71
C ASN A 181 17.18 -2.44 16.21
N ILE A 182 17.01 -2.52 17.54
CA ILE A 182 15.72 -2.36 18.23
C ILE A 182 15.02 -1.07 17.79
N ASN A 183 15.78 0.02 17.60
CA ASN A 183 15.22 1.30 17.14
C ASN A 183 14.54 1.17 15.77
N THR A 184 15.15 0.41 14.85
CA THR A 184 14.58 0.16 13.52
C THR A 184 13.27 -0.61 13.63
N ILE A 185 13.23 -1.65 14.48
CA ILE A 185 12.02 -2.45 14.74
C ILE A 185 10.91 -1.58 15.33
N CYS A 186 11.24 -0.73 16.31
CA CYS A 186 10.29 0.21 16.90
C CYS A 186 9.73 1.20 15.87
N ILE A 187 10.58 1.80 15.03
CA ILE A 187 10.14 2.71 13.96
C ILE A 187 9.18 2.00 13.01
N TRP A 188 9.49 0.75 12.64
CA TRP A 188 8.61 -0.04 11.78
C TRP A 188 7.24 -0.28 12.40
N PHE A 189 7.21 -0.79 13.63
CA PHE A 189 5.98 -1.11 14.32
C PHE A 189 5.13 0.15 14.57
N ILE A 190 5.75 1.24 15.03
CA ILE A 190 5.09 2.53 15.25
C ILE A 190 4.56 3.10 13.93
N GLY A 191 5.35 3.06 12.85
CA GLY A 191 4.93 3.54 11.53
C GLY A 191 3.71 2.79 11.01
N ILE A 192 3.69 1.46 11.17
CA ILE A 192 2.54 0.62 10.83
C ILE A 192 1.31 1.03 11.66
N LEU A 193 1.45 1.13 12.99
CA LEU A 193 0.33 1.50 13.86
C LEU A 193 -0.23 2.90 13.56
N ILE A 194 0.64 3.88 13.33
CA ILE A 194 0.23 5.25 12.98
C ILE A 194 -0.56 5.25 11.67
N ALA A 195 -0.08 4.55 10.63
CA ALA A 195 -0.81 4.44 9.38
C ALA A 195 -2.20 3.84 9.61
N ASN A 196 -2.28 2.71 10.32
CA ASN A 196 -3.55 2.04 10.58
C ASN A 196 -4.54 2.92 11.35
N LEU A 197 -4.08 3.57 12.43
CA LEU A 197 -4.92 4.49 13.19
C LEU A 197 -5.38 5.68 12.34
N TYR A 198 -4.48 6.23 11.53
CA TYR A 198 -4.81 7.34 10.63
C TYR A 198 -5.92 6.95 9.64
N PHE A 199 -5.76 5.82 8.91
CA PHE A 199 -6.75 5.39 7.91
C PHE A 199 -8.12 5.10 8.52
N GLU A 200 -8.17 4.50 9.71
CA GLU A 200 -9.46 4.30 10.39
C GLU A 200 -10.07 5.61 10.92
N CYS A 201 -9.25 6.52 11.44
CA CYS A 201 -9.72 7.83 11.92
C CYS A 201 -10.31 8.69 10.79
N GLN A 202 -9.91 8.49 9.53
CA GLN A 202 -10.50 9.22 8.39
C GLN A 202 -12.02 9.06 8.32
N ASN A 203 -12.55 7.89 8.72
CA ASN A 203 -13.98 7.63 8.78
C ASN A 203 -14.70 8.35 9.92
N TYR A 204 -14.01 9.00 10.85
CA TYR A 204 -14.59 9.70 12.00
C TYR A 204 -14.35 11.20 11.98
N ILE A 205 -13.44 11.66 11.12
CA ILE A 205 -13.14 13.07 10.94
C ILE A 205 -14.03 13.60 9.82
N TRP A 206 -15.05 14.38 10.18
CA TRP A 206 -16.11 14.83 9.27
C TRP A 206 -15.61 15.44 7.94
N PHE A 207 -14.52 16.21 7.95
CA PHE A 207 -13.99 16.82 6.72
C PHE A 207 -13.17 15.84 5.87
N LEU A 208 -12.74 14.69 6.41
CA LEU A 208 -12.01 13.64 5.67
C LEU A 208 -12.95 12.61 5.03
N GLN A 209 -14.24 12.59 5.37
CA GLN A 209 -15.26 11.69 4.82
C GLN A 209 -15.75 12.10 3.42
N HIS A 210 -14.83 12.29 2.48
CA HIS A 210 -15.16 12.70 1.10
C HIS A 210 -14.54 11.73 0.08
N SER A 211 -15.22 11.53 -1.04
CA SER A 211 -14.68 10.79 -2.16
C SER A 211 -13.74 11.67 -3.00
N VAL A 212 -12.79 11.02 -3.66
CA VAL A 212 -11.86 11.69 -4.58
C VAL A 212 -12.45 11.58 -5.98
N SER A 213 -13.41 12.46 -6.29
CA SER A 213 -13.90 12.66 -7.66
C SER A 213 -13.71 14.11 -8.07
N LEU A 214 -13.51 14.38 -9.36
CA LEU A 214 -13.37 15.76 -9.86
C LEU A 214 -14.57 16.63 -9.44
N TYR A 215 -15.77 16.08 -9.50
CA TYR A 215 -16.98 16.78 -9.06
C TYR A 215 -16.94 17.08 -7.56
N GLU A 216 -16.61 16.10 -6.70
CA GLU A 216 -16.53 16.35 -5.26
C GLU A 216 -15.42 17.33 -4.90
N MET A 217 -14.25 17.21 -5.52
CA MET A 217 -13.13 18.13 -5.32
C MET A 217 -13.50 19.57 -5.66
N HIS A 218 -14.17 19.79 -6.79
CA HIS A 218 -14.51 21.14 -7.24
C HIS A 218 -15.73 21.75 -6.52
N CYS A 219 -16.71 20.93 -6.14
CA CYS A 219 -18.02 21.43 -5.71
C CYS A 219 -18.31 21.23 -4.22
N ILE A 220 -17.71 20.22 -3.58
CA ILE A 220 -18.16 19.74 -2.26
C ILE A 220 -17.05 19.83 -1.20
N TRP A 221 -15.79 19.67 -1.59
CA TRP A 221 -14.68 19.62 -0.63
C TRP A 221 -14.62 20.87 0.26
N PRO A 222 -14.72 20.70 1.58
CA PRO A 222 -14.57 21.81 2.51
C PRO A 222 -13.13 22.33 2.48
N TRP A 223 -12.91 23.59 2.86
CA TRP A 223 -11.57 24.20 2.79
C TRP A 223 -10.57 23.50 3.72
N GLU A 224 -11.03 22.90 4.82
CA GLU A 224 -10.25 22.08 5.74
C GLU A 224 -9.61 20.87 5.02
N LEU A 225 -10.37 20.23 4.13
CA LEU A 225 -9.88 19.11 3.32
C LEU A 225 -8.86 19.57 2.27
N TRP A 226 -9.06 20.74 1.66
CA TRP A 226 -8.09 21.34 0.75
C TRP A 226 -6.77 21.66 1.45
N LEU A 227 -6.83 22.29 2.63
CA LEU A 227 -5.64 22.57 3.43
C LEU A 227 -4.91 21.27 3.80
N PHE A 228 -5.66 20.26 4.24
CA PHE A 228 -5.13 18.95 4.55
C PHE A 228 -4.44 18.31 3.33
N ALA A 229 -5.09 18.30 2.17
CA ALA A 229 -4.56 17.76 0.93
C ALA A 229 -3.27 18.47 0.48
N ILE A 230 -3.21 19.81 0.58
CA ILE A 230 -2.00 20.58 0.28
C ILE A 230 -0.85 20.16 1.19
N VAL A 231 -1.09 20.06 2.50
CA VAL A 231 -0.06 19.62 3.47
C VAL A 231 0.44 18.22 3.14
N VAL A 232 -0.46 17.28 2.85
CA VAL A 232 -0.11 15.92 2.44
C VAL A 232 0.71 15.91 1.15
N VAL A 233 0.29 16.66 0.12
CA VAL A 233 1.01 16.76 -1.16
C VAL A 233 2.41 17.33 -0.96
N VAL A 234 2.56 18.40 -0.16
CA VAL A 234 3.88 18.99 0.15
C VAL A 234 4.75 17.98 0.89
N LEU A 235 4.20 17.28 1.90
CA LEU A 235 4.93 16.28 2.67
C LEU A 235 5.44 15.14 1.77
N PHE A 236 4.55 14.50 1.00
CA PHE A 236 4.93 13.39 0.11
C PHE A 236 5.87 13.85 -1.00
N SER A 237 5.64 15.03 -1.59
CA SER A 237 6.53 15.59 -2.61
C SER A 237 7.93 15.85 -2.04
N SER A 238 8.02 16.35 -0.80
CA SER A 238 9.32 16.56 -0.15
C SER A 238 10.09 15.26 0.07
N ILE A 239 9.41 14.19 0.51
CA ILE A 239 10.00 12.85 0.69
C ILE A 239 10.46 12.30 -0.66
N PHE A 240 9.64 12.44 -1.70
CA PHE A 240 9.95 11.98 -3.05
C PHE A 240 11.15 12.72 -3.66
N ILE A 241 11.16 14.05 -3.57
CA ILE A 241 12.28 14.89 -4.03
C ILE A 241 13.55 14.55 -3.26
N ALA A 242 13.47 14.33 -1.94
CA ALA A 242 14.60 13.89 -1.13
C ALA A 242 15.16 12.54 -1.59
N HIS A 243 14.29 11.58 -1.95
CA HIS A 243 14.71 10.31 -2.53
C HIS A 243 15.46 10.49 -3.85
N ILE A 244 14.89 11.27 -4.78
CA ILE A 244 15.51 11.55 -6.08
C ILE A 244 16.87 12.20 -5.88
N ARG A 245 16.95 13.24 -5.03
CA ARG A 245 18.18 13.99 -4.77
C ARG A 245 19.27 13.09 -4.22
N ILE A 246 18.96 12.19 -3.27
CA ILE A 246 19.94 11.25 -2.71
C ILE A 246 20.40 10.23 -3.76
N ILE A 247 19.47 9.65 -4.51
CA ILE A 247 19.79 8.67 -5.57
C ILE A 247 20.68 9.33 -6.63
N TYR A 248 20.39 10.57 -6.99
CA TYR A 248 21.15 11.35 -7.97
C TYR A 248 22.57 11.66 -7.46
N HIS A 249 22.71 12.13 -6.21
CA HIS A 249 24.02 12.49 -5.64
C HIS A 249 24.93 11.31 -5.33
N GLN A 250 24.38 10.12 -5.06
CA GLN A 250 25.20 8.93 -4.76
C GLN A 250 26.06 8.45 -5.95
N LYS A 251 26.06 9.14 -7.10
CA LYS A 251 26.82 8.84 -8.34
C LYS A 251 26.64 7.43 -8.90
N LYS A 252 25.74 6.63 -8.33
CA LYS A 252 25.38 5.29 -8.81
C LYS A 252 24.35 5.42 -9.93
N ARG A 253 24.75 5.94 -11.09
CA ARG A 253 23.89 6.18 -12.26
C ARG A 253 23.04 4.95 -12.66
N ASN A 254 23.53 3.74 -12.38
CA ASN A 254 22.81 2.49 -12.64
C ASN A 254 21.64 2.25 -11.66
N GLN A 255 21.71 2.73 -10.42
CA GLN A 255 20.65 2.54 -9.42
C GLN A 255 19.35 3.26 -9.83
N PHE A 256 19.47 4.46 -10.40
CA PHE A 256 18.31 5.19 -10.92
C PHE A 256 17.61 4.41 -12.04
N LYS A 257 18.39 3.91 -13.02
CA LYS A 257 17.84 3.09 -14.13
C LYS A 257 17.14 1.83 -13.61
N ILE A 258 17.77 1.12 -12.68
CA ILE A 258 17.19 -0.07 -12.04
C ILE A 258 15.87 0.30 -11.35
N LYS A 259 15.82 1.42 -10.62
CA LYS A 259 14.60 1.87 -9.95
C LYS A 259 13.46 2.19 -10.91
N ILE A 260 13.74 2.85 -12.03
CA ILE A 260 12.74 3.10 -13.06
C ILE A 260 12.23 1.79 -13.66
N ILE A 261 13.11 0.83 -13.95
CA ILE A 261 12.71 -0.49 -14.46
C ILE A 261 11.87 -1.24 -13.42
N GLU A 262 12.24 -1.23 -12.14
CA GLU A 262 11.46 -1.84 -11.05
C GLU A 262 10.05 -1.23 -10.95
N ILE A 263 9.95 0.10 -10.95
CA ILE A 263 8.68 0.84 -10.90
C ILE A 263 7.81 0.49 -12.12
N LEU A 264 8.38 0.55 -13.33
CA LEU A 264 7.66 0.23 -14.56
C LEU A 264 7.22 -1.24 -14.59
N SER A 265 8.06 -2.17 -14.16
CA SER A 265 7.73 -3.59 -14.10
C SER A 265 6.58 -3.86 -13.13
N CYS A 266 6.61 -3.22 -11.96
CA CYS A 266 5.52 -3.30 -11.01
C CYS A 266 4.23 -2.69 -11.57
N LEU A 267 4.29 -1.50 -12.19
CA LEU A 267 3.12 -0.88 -12.84
C LEU A 267 2.53 -1.77 -13.93
N LEU A 268 3.36 -2.44 -14.73
CA LEU A 268 2.91 -3.37 -15.75
C LEU A 268 2.15 -4.56 -15.16
N LEU A 269 2.53 -5.06 -13.98
CA LEU A 269 1.78 -6.12 -13.28
C LEU A 269 0.33 -5.68 -12.95
N PHE A 270 0.04 -4.38 -12.85
CA PHE A 270 -1.32 -3.86 -12.64
C PHE A 270 -2.04 -3.54 -13.94
N ILE A 271 -1.32 -2.99 -14.91
CA ILE A 271 -1.89 -2.63 -16.21
C ILE A 271 -2.29 -3.88 -16.99
N ILE A 272 -1.55 -4.99 -16.87
CA ILE A 272 -1.85 -6.22 -17.59
C ILE A 272 -3.25 -6.77 -17.22
N PRO A 273 -3.61 -6.97 -15.94
CA PRO A 273 -4.98 -7.30 -15.55
C PRO A 273 -6.04 -6.33 -16.07
N LEU A 274 -5.77 -5.01 -16.04
CA LEU A 274 -6.67 -3.98 -16.56
C LEU A 274 -6.97 -4.16 -18.06
N ILE A 275 -5.99 -4.60 -18.85
CA ILE A 275 -6.12 -4.80 -20.30
C ILE A 275 -6.74 -6.16 -20.63
N VAL A 276 -6.36 -7.21 -19.88
CA VAL A 276 -6.75 -8.60 -20.17
C VAL A 276 -8.17 -8.91 -19.70
N VAL A 277 -8.62 -8.31 -18.59
CA VAL A 277 -9.96 -8.56 -18.05
C VAL A 277 -11.01 -7.91 -18.95
N LYS A 278 -12.03 -8.68 -19.34
CA LYS A 278 -13.09 -8.22 -20.24
C LYS A 278 -13.76 -6.97 -19.69
N GLN A 279 -14.16 -6.08 -20.60
CA GLN A 279 -14.77 -4.77 -20.31
C GLN A 279 -15.98 -4.82 -19.36
N ASN A 280 -16.68 -5.96 -19.30
CA ASN A 280 -17.83 -6.17 -18.41
C ASN A 280 -17.44 -6.48 -16.95
N GLU A 281 -16.19 -6.83 -16.66
CA GLU A 281 -15.68 -7.15 -15.32
C GLU A 281 -14.86 -5.98 -14.72
N ILE A 282 -14.42 -5.03 -15.55
CA ILE A 282 -13.60 -3.85 -15.16
C ILE A 282 -14.24 -3.03 -14.02
N GLN A 283 -15.57 -3.10 -13.84
CA GLN A 283 -16.27 -2.38 -12.77
C GLN A 283 -15.77 -2.72 -11.37
N TYR A 284 -15.11 -3.87 -11.17
CA TYR A 284 -14.56 -4.26 -9.87
C TYR A 284 -13.08 -3.91 -9.72
N LEU A 285 -12.40 -3.44 -10.77
CA LEU A 285 -10.96 -3.22 -10.77
C LEU A 285 -10.66 -1.81 -10.29
N HIS A 286 -10.76 -1.63 -8.98
CA HIS A 286 -10.44 -0.38 -8.30
C HIS A 286 -9.00 -0.43 -7.78
N PHE A 287 -8.19 0.57 -8.13
CA PHE A 287 -6.86 0.76 -7.56
C PHE A 287 -7.00 1.14 -6.09
N HIS A 288 -6.94 0.16 -5.21
CA HIS A 288 -7.16 0.42 -3.80
C HIS A 288 -5.94 1.05 -3.16
N HIS A 289 -6.14 2.04 -2.28
CA HIS A 289 -5.04 2.77 -1.65
C HIS A 289 -4.13 1.86 -0.79
N TRP A 290 -4.64 0.72 -0.30
CA TRP A 290 -3.82 -0.32 0.37
C TRP A 290 -2.73 -0.87 -0.56
N PHE A 291 -3.09 -1.10 -1.82
CA PHE A 291 -2.14 -1.51 -2.85
C PHE A 291 -1.12 -0.39 -3.14
N ALA A 292 -1.59 0.86 -3.23
CA ALA A 292 -0.71 2.01 -3.41
C ALA A 292 0.34 2.10 -2.29
N GLY A 293 -0.07 1.86 -1.04
CA GLY A 293 0.81 1.76 0.11
C GLY A 293 1.85 0.65 -0.03
N TRP A 294 1.42 -0.57 -0.34
CA TRP A 294 2.35 -1.69 -0.58
C TRP A 294 3.37 -1.36 -1.68
N PHE A 295 2.91 -0.84 -2.82
CA PHE A 295 3.75 -0.48 -3.95
C PHE A 295 4.76 0.63 -3.62
N LEU A 296 4.28 1.77 -3.12
CA LEU A 296 5.15 2.91 -2.77
C LEU A 296 6.15 2.54 -1.68
N GLY A 297 5.73 1.73 -0.70
CA GLY A 297 6.59 1.27 0.38
C GLY A 297 7.84 0.55 -0.13
N MET A 298 7.72 -0.33 -1.13
CA MET A 298 8.86 -1.04 -1.73
C MET A 298 9.90 -0.09 -2.37
N HIS A 299 9.50 1.13 -2.72
CA HIS A 299 10.38 2.12 -3.34
C HIS A 299 10.98 3.12 -2.34
N PHE A 300 10.48 3.18 -1.10
CA PHE A 300 11.09 3.94 0.01
C PHE A 300 12.19 3.16 0.71
N ASN A 301 13.19 2.70 -0.05
CA ASN A 301 14.22 1.79 0.42
C ASN A 301 15.64 2.36 0.39
N LEU A 302 15.80 3.65 0.73
CA LEU A 302 17.14 4.19 0.97
C LEU A 302 17.78 3.51 2.18
N TYR A 303 19.07 3.19 2.04
CA TYR A 303 19.84 2.57 3.10
C TYR A 303 20.21 3.59 4.18
N ASP A 304 20.06 3.20 5.45
CA ASP A 304 20.51 3.98 6.61
C ASP A 304 19.88 5.39 6.71
N LYS A 305 18.61 5.50 6.28
CA LYS A 305 17.80 6.72 6.41
C LYS A 305 16.53 6.40 7.18
N TRP A 306 16.49 6.81 8.45
CA TRP A 306 15.36 6.54 9.35
C TRP A 306 14.01 7.00 8.78
N TRP A 307 13.97 8.13 8.08
CA TRP A 307 12.75 8.67 7.48
C TRP A 307 12.30 7.85 6.26
N SER A 308 13.21 7.28 5.47
CA SER A 308 12.88 6.35 4.39
C SER A 308 12.29 5.07 4.97
N ILE A 309 12.89 4.53 6.03
CA ILE A 309 12.41 3.36 6.75
C ILE A 309 11.02 3.63 7.36
N GLY A 310 10.82 4.81 7.96
CA GLY A 310 9.53 5.25 8.49
C GLY A 310 8.46 5.36 7.41
N CYS A 311 8.78 5.93 6.25
CA CYS A 311 7.86 6.01 5.11
C CYS A 311 7.51 4.62 4.58
N MET A 312 8.50 3.73 4.45
CA MET A 312 8.30 2.35 4.05
C MET A 312 7.36 1.60 5.00
N ALA A 313 7.58 1.76 6.32
CA ALA A 313 6.74 1.18 7.35
C ALA A 313 5.31 1.76 7.37
N TYR A 314 5.17 3.07 7.22
CA TYR A 314 3.88 3.75 7.11
C TYR A 314 3.08 3.23 5.91
N CYS A 315 3.71 3.18 4.74
CA CYS A 315 3.13 2.67 3.50
C CYS A 315 2.74 1.18 3.61
N TYR A 316 3.58 0.35 4.23
CA TYR A 316 3.26 -1.05 4.52
C TYR A 316 2.12 -1.17 5.56
N GLY A 317 2.01 -0.23 6.49
CA GLY A 317 0.89 -0.12 7.42
C GLY A 317 -0.45 0.11 6.71
N MET A 318 -0.46 0.92 5.65
CA MET A 318 -1.66 1.11 4.80
C MET A 318 -2.12 -0.20 4.16
N TYR A 319 -1.18 -1.05 3.76
CA TYR A 319 -1.46 -2.38 3.23
C TYR A 319 -2.03 -3.31 4.32
N ILE A 320 -1.40 -3.33 5.50
CA ILE A 320 -1.87 -4.10 6.66
C ILE A 320 -3.29 -3.70 7.08
N ASN A 321 -3.65 -2.42 6.99
CA ASN A 321 -4.98 -1.93 7.34
C ASN A 321 -6.08 -2.64 6.55
N GLY A 322 -5.92 -2.78 5.24
CA GLY A 322 -6.86 -3.49 4.38
C GLY A 322 -7.14 -4.92 4.84
N ILE A 323 -6.07 -5.64 5.19
CA ILE A 323 -6.16 -7.02 5.65
C ILE A 323 -6.78 -7.10 7.05
N ALA A 324 -6.30 -6.27 7.98
CA ALA A 324 -6.70 -6.34 9.37
C ALA A 324 -8.16 -5.95 9.61
N VAL A 325 -8.68 -4.99 8.82
CA VAL A 325 -10.02 -4.42 9.02
C VAL A 325 -11.06 -5.06 8.12
N TYR A 326 -10.69 -5.40 6.88
CA TYR A 326 -11.64 -5.90 5.87
C TYR A 326 -11.41 -7.36 5.47
N GLY A 327 -10.36 -8.01 5.97
CA GLY A 327 -10.08 -9.42 5.71
C GLY A 327 -9.78 -9.70 4.23
N ARG A 328 -9.27 -8.70 3.52
CA ARG A 328 -9.06 -8.75 2.07
C ARG A 328 -7.64 -8.37 1.72
N ASP A 329 -6.92 -9.27 1.06
CA ASP A 329 -5.69 -8.94 0.36
C ASP A 329 -5.99 -8.01 -0.84
N PRO A 330 -5.47 -6.76 -0.85
CA PRO A 330 -5.71 -5.81 -1.94
C PRO A 330 -5.17 -6.27 -3.31
N LEU A 331 -4.24 -7.21 -3.37
CA LEU A 331 -3.63 -7.68 -4.62
C LEU A 331 -4.48 -8.73 -5.33
N LEU A 332 -5.05 -9.70 -4.59
CA LEU A 332 -5.76 -10.84 -5.18
C LEU A 332 -7.28 -10.87 -5.00
N THR A 333 -7.86 -9.99 -4.17
CA THR A 333 -9.31 -10.00 -3.90
C THR A 333 -10.14 -9.89 -5.20
N TYR A 334 -9.59 -9.27 -6.25
CA TYR A 334 -10.27 -9.17 -7.55
C TYR A 334 -10.49 -10.54 -8.23
N TYR A 335 -9.56 -11.48 -8.11
CA TYR A 335 -9.63 -12.76 -8.83
C TYR A 335 -10.53 -13.81 -8.15
N ARG A 336 -10.71 -13.74 -6.83
CA ARG A 336 -11.37 -14.81 -6.05
C ARG A 336 -12.90 -14.79 -6.11
N ARG A 337 -13.52 -13.71 -6.62
CA ARG A 337 -14.99 -13.59 -6.66
C ARG A 337 -15.65 -14.41 -7.79
N HIS A 338 -14.86 -15.03 -8.66
CA HIS A 338 -15.32 -15.78 -9.83
C HIS A 338 -14.82 -17.23 -9.91
N SER A 339 -14.15 -17.71 -8.84
CA SER A 339 -13.79 -19.12 -8.63
C SER A 339 -14.64 -19.71 -7.51
#